data_AF-A0A537JJ96-F1
#
_entry.id   AF-A0A537JJ96-F1
#
_cell.length_a   1.000
_cell.length_b   1.000
_cell.length_c   1.000
_cell.angle_alpha   90.00
_cell.angle_beta   90.00
_cell.angle_gamma   90.00
#
_symmetry.space_group_name_H-M   'P 1'
#
loop_
_entity.id
_entity.type
_entity.pdbx_description
1 polymer ?
#
loop_
_entity_poly.entity_id
_entity_poly.type
_entity_poly.pdbx_seq_one_letter_code
_entity_poly.pdbx_strand_id
1 'polypeptide(L)'
;MPSTYVVKLFVDGKTFTQSLTVKMDPRVKTPYRDLQLQHDLSLVAYNSRKQLLQIGREISVLQSNIKDTTTIAVLNKFVSGERGSKEVNFNQVVGSLDNLLDLLQESDMPPTAQMISTMKEAQIQFTDLLKKWNEFRQRQ
;
A
#
# COMPACT_ATOMS: atom_id res chain seq x y z
N MET A 1 11.29 -6.63 -12.11
CA MET A 1 10.95 -7.92 -12.74
C MET A 1 12.05 -8.30 -13.72
N PRO A 2 12.45 -9.57 -13.84
CA PRO A 2 13.41 -10.02 -14.85
C PRO A 2 12.78 -9.87 -16.25
N SER A 3 13.39 -9.09 -17.13
CA SER A 3 12.92 -8.86 -18.50
C SER A 3 14.00 -8.18 -19.34
N THR A 4 13.73 -7.98 -20.62
CA THR A 4 14.54 -7.11 -21.47
C THR A 4 14.02 -5.68 -21.36
N TYR A 5 14.89 -4.79 -20.91
CA TYR A 5 14.62 -3.37 -20.74
C TYR A 5 15.42 -2.53 -21.75
N VAL A 6 14.82 -1.43 -22.19
CA VAL A 6 15.48 -0.48 -23.07
C VAL A 6 15.87 0.75 -22.26
N VAL A 7 17.17 0.97 -22.10
CA VAL A 7 17.72 2.17 -21.46
C VAL A 7 17.87 3.25 -22.53
N LYS A 8 17.31 4.44 -22.26
CA LYS A 8 17.49 5.64 -23.09
C LYS A 8 18.26 6.67 -22.27
N LEU A 9 19.44 7.06 -22.76
CA LEU A 9 20.29 8.08 -22.16
C LEU A 9 20.21 9.35 -23.00
N PHE A 10 19.89 10.47 -22.38
CA PHE A 10 19.82 11.80 -23.02
C PHE A 10 20.95 12.67 -22.49
N VAL A 11 21.86 13.10 -23.37
CA VAL A 11 22.97 14.02 -23.04
C VAL A 11 23.15 14.99 -24.20
N ASP A 12 23.21 16.30 -23.88
CA ASP A 12 23.40 17.40 -24.86
C ASP A 12 22.50 17.31 -26.10
N GLY A 13 21.22 16.99 -25.90
CA GLY A 13 20.23 16.88 -26.98
C GLY A 13 20.35 15.60 -27.83
N LYS A 14 21.30 14.71 -27.55
CA LYS A 14 21.43 13.39 -28.21
C LYS A 14 20.80 12.30 -27.35
N THR A 15 20.16 11.34 -28.01
CA THR A 15 19.56 10.16 -27.35
C THR A 15 20.31 8.90 -27.76
N PHE A 16 20.83 8.18 -26.77
CA PHE A 16 21.44 6.87 -26.94
C PHE A 16 20.48 5.81 -26.41
N THR A 17 20.32 4.70 -27.12
CA THR A 17 19.41 3.62 -26.74
C THR A 17 20.17 2.31 -26.69
N GLN A 18 20.07 1.58 -25.58
CA GLN A 18 20.69 0.26 -25.40
C GLN A 18 19.69 -0.72 -24.78
N SER A 19 19.62 -1.93 -25.33
CA SER A 19 18.84 -3.03 -24.75
C SER A 19 19.66 -3.77 -23.69
N LEU A 20 19.07 -4.04 -22.54
CA LEU A 20 19.65 -4.76 -21.41
C LEU A 20 18.72 -5.90 -20.98
N THR A 21 19.24 -7.11 -20.83
CA THR A 21 18.47 -8.24 -20.28
C THR A 21 18.75 -8.38 -18.80
N VAL A 22 17.74 -8.16 -17.97
CA VAL A 22 17.78 -8.36 -16.52
C VAL A 22 17.36 -9.80 -16.22
N LYS A 23 18.21 -10.54 -15.50
CA LYS A 23 17.96 -11.92 -15.05
C LYS A 23 18.04 -12.00 -13.53
N MET A 24 17.35 -12.97 -12.93
CA MET A 24 17.52 -13.28 -11.51
C MET A 24 18.90 -13.87 -11.22
N ASP A 25 19.36 -13.71 -9.97
CA ASP A 25 20.49 -14.48 -9.46
C ASP A 25 20.20 -15.99 -9.63
N PRO A 26 21.10 -16.78 -10.24
CA PRO A 26 20.90 -18.22 -10.48
C PRO A 26 20.60 -19.06 -9.23
N ARG A 27 20.91 -18.54 -8.04
CA ARG A 27 20.64 -19.19 -6.75
C ARG A 27 19.17 -19.11 -6.36
N VAL A 28 18.43 -18.12 -6.86
CA VAL A 28 16.99 -17.98 -6.62
C VAL A 28 16.25 -19.05 -7.42
N LYS A 29 15.50 -19.90 -6.72
CA LYS A 29 14.71 -21.00 -7.30
C LYS A 29 13.24 -20.67 -7.49
N THR A 30 12.83 -19.47 -7.07
CA THR A 30 11.45 -19.01 -7.15
C THR A 30 11.01 -18.89 -8.61
N PRO A 31 9.90 -19.55 -8.99
CA PRO A 31 9.37 -19.44 -10.34
C PRO A 31 9.03 -18.00 -10.71
N TYR A 32 9.16 -17.66 -11.99
CA TYR A 32 8.83 -16.31 -12.50
C TYR A 32 7.42 -15.85 -12.13
N ARG A 33 6.44 -16.77 -12.17
CA ARG A 33 5.04 -16.49 -11.79
C ARG A 33 4.92 -16.01 -10.34
N ASP A 34 5.68 -16.61 -9.44
CA ASP A 34 5.61 -16.29 -8.02
C ASP A 34 6.35 -14.99 -7.71
N LEU A 35 7.44 -14.70 -8.43
CA LEU A 35 8.09 -13.38 -8.41
C LEU A 35 7.15 -12.28 -8.92
N GLN A 36 6.38 -12.57 -9.97
CA GLN A 36 5.38 -11.63 -10.48
C GLN A 36 4.28 -11.40 -9.44
N LEU A 37 3.77 -12.48 -8.83
CA LEU A 37 2.77 -12.38 -7.78
C LEU A 37 3.29 -11.55 -6.59
N GLN A 38 4.52 -11.80 -6.13
CA GLN A 38 5.17 -11.03 -5.07
C GLN A 38 5.25 -9.54 -5.42
N HIS A 39 5.67 -9.22 -6.64
CA HIS A 39 5.74 -7.85 -7.14
C HIS A 39 4.36 -7.19 -7.15
N ASP A 40 3.36 -7.86 -7.71
CA ASP A 40 2.00 -7.34 -7.84
C ASP A 40 1.38 -7.08 -6.46
N LEU A 41 1.54 -8.01 -5.51
CA LEU A 41 1.09 -7.84 -4.13
C LEU A 41 1.80 -6.66 -3.44
N SER A 42 3.13 -6.55 -3.62
CA SER A 42 3.92 -5.44 -3.05
C SER A 42 3.47 -4.10 -3.61
N LEU A 43 3.19 -4.03 -4.91
CA LEU A 43 2.74 -2.82 -5.57
C LEU A 43 1.35 -2.40 -5.08
N VAL A 44 0.44 -3.36 -4.86
CA VAL A 44 -0.88 -3.07 -4.29
C VAL A 44 -0.78 -2.60 -2.84
N ALA A 45 0.07 -3.23 -2.02
CA ALA A 45 0.31 -2.80 -0.65
C ALA A 45 0.84 -1.37 -0.59
N TYR A 46 1.88 -1.10 -1.38
CA TYR A 46 2.50 0.21 -1.49
C TYR A 46 1.51 1.29 -1.94
N ASN A 47 0.72 1.04 -2.98
CA ASN A 47 -0.25 2.01 -3.49
C ASN A 47 -1.37 2.27 -2.49
N SER A 48 -1.90 1.22 -1.84
CA SER A 48 -2.91 1.36 -0.78
C SER A 48 -2.37 2.17 0.38
N ARG A 49 -1.12 1.88 0.80
CA ARG A 49 -0.44 2.61 1.87
C ARG A 49 -0.22 4.09 1.53
N LYS A 50 0.19 4.38 0.30
CA LYS A 50 0.36 5.75 -0.21
C LYS A 50 -0.96 6.54 -0.14
N GLN A 51 -2.08 5.91 -0.50
CA GLN A 51 -3.40 6.54 -0.38
C GLN A 51 -3.79 6.77 1.08
N LEU A 52 -3.57 5.79 1.97
CA LEU A 52 -3.80 5.98 3.40
C LEU A 52 -2.95 7.11 3.98
N LEU A 53 -1.68 7.22 3.60
CA LEU A 53 -0.83 8.36 4.02
C LEU A 53 -1.41 9.72 3.61
N GLN A 54 -2.01 9.81 2.42
CA GLN A 54 -2.70 11.02 2.01
C GLN A 54 -3.92 11.30 2.90
N ILE A 55 -4.77 10.30 3.14
CA ILE A 55 -5.96 10.43 3.98
C ILE A 55 -5.59 10.82 5.41
N GLY A 56 -4.57 10.20 6.00
CA GLY A 56 -4.09 10.54 7.35
C GLY A 56 -3.63 12.00 7.44
N ARG A 57 -2.97 12.53 6.40
CA ARG A 57 -2.63 13.96 6.33
C ARG A 57 -3.87 14.84 6.23
N GLU A 58 -4.84 14.48 5.38
CA GLU A 58 -6.10 15.21 5.28
C GLU A 58 -6.85 15.25 6.62
N ILE A 59 -6.93 14.13 7.34
CA ILE A 59 -7.53 14.06 8.68
C ILE A 59 -6.82 14.99 9.65
N SER A 60 -5.48 14.96 9.69
CA SER A 60 -4.70 15.82 10.59
C SER A 60 -4.93 17.30 10.30
N VAL A 61 -4.97 17.68 9.02
CA VAL A 61 -5.29 19.06 8.60
C VAL A 61 -6.72 19.44 9.02
N LEU A 62 -7.71 18.59 8.78
CA LEU A 62 -9.09 18.85 9.20
C LEU A 62 -9.19 19.03 10.72
N GLN A 63 -8.54 18.16 11.50
CA GLN A 63 -8.52 18.27 12.97
C GLN A 63 -7.96 19.61 13.47
N SER A 64 -6.96 20.16 12.79
CA SER A 64 -6.41 21.48 13.13
C SER A 64 -7.32 22.65 12.76
N ASN A 65 -8.20 22.48 11.77
CA ASN A 65 -9.05 23.55 11.23
C ASN A 65 -10.46 23.59 11.85
N ILE A 66 -10.91 22.51 12.49
CA ILE A 66 -12.24 22.44 13.12
C ILE A 66 -12.16 22.70 14.63
N LYS A 67 -13.16 23.39 15.18
CA LYS A 67 -13.31 23.58 16.63
C LYS A 67 -14.34 22.64 17.27
N ASP A 68 -15.15 21.97 16.45
CA ASP A 68 -16.15 21.02 16.94
C ASP A 68 -15.46 19.76 17.50
N THR A 69 -15.46 19.67 18.82
CA THR A 69 -14.95 18.51 19.57
C THR A 69 -15.65 17.21 19.22
N THR A 70 -16.90 17.26 18.76
CA THR A 70 -17.66 16.06 18.37
C THR A 70 -17.08 15.47 17.09
N THR A 71 -16.89 16.30 16.07
CA THR A 71 -16.25 15.90 14.80
C THR A 71 -14.81 15.43 15.01
N ILE A 72 -14.04 16.11 15.87
CA ILE A 72 -12.69 15.65 16.24
C ILE A 72 -12.73 14.24 16.87
N ALA A 73 -13.69 13.98 17.76
CA ALA A 73 -13.84 12.67 18.39
C ALA A 73 -14.21 11.58 17.37
N VAL A 74 -15.07 11.88 16.38
CA VAL A 74 -15.40 10.95 15.28
C VAL A 74 -14.16 10.64 14.43
N LEU A 75 -13.37 11.65 14.08
CA LEU A 75 -12.11 11.46 13.34
C LEU A 75 -11.10 10.63 14.12
N ASN A 76 -10.96 10.87 15.43
CA ASN A 76 -10.09 10.05 16.27
C ASN A 76 -10.54 8.59 16.32
N LYS A 77 -11.85 8.34 16.46
CA LYS A 77 -12.42 6.98 16.41
C LYS A 77 -12.19 6.30 15.06
N PHE A 78 -12.30 7.02 13.95
CA PHE A 78 -11.98 6.50 12.62
C PHE A 78 -10.50 6.07 12.53
N VAL A 79 -9.59 6.88 13.12
CA VAL A 79 -8.15 6.62 13.07
C VAL A 79 -7.73 5.48 14.00
N SER A 80 -8.08 5.57 15.29
CA SER A 80 -7.60 4.66 16.34
C SER A 80 -8.58 3.54 16.71
N GLY A 81 -9.81 3.57 16.20
CA GLY A 81 -10.88 2.68 16.62
C GLY A 81 -11.47 3.07 17.97
N GLU A 82 -12.61 2.44 18.30
CA GLU A 82 -13.20 2.49 19.63
C GLU A 82 -12.70 1.32 20.49
N ARG A 83 -12.49 1.58 21.79
CA ARG A 83 -12.09 0.53 22.73
C ARG A 83 -13.15 -0.56 22.79
N GLY A 84 -12.73 -1.80 22.56
CA GLY A 84 -13.62 -2.98 22.58
C GLY A 84 -14.43 -3.17 21.28
N SER A 85 -14.29 -2.28 20.30
CA SER A 85 -14.91 -2.48 18.98
C SER A 85 -14.16 -3.55 18.19
N LYS A 86 -14.93 -4.38 17.48
CA LYS A 86 -14.42 -5.33 16.49
C LYS A 86 -14.25 -4.68 15.11
N GLU A 87 -14.63 -3.41 14.97
CA GLU A 87 -14.48 -2.71 13.71
C GLU A 87 -13.01 -2.41 13.43
N VAL A 88 -12.63 -2.64 12.18
CA VAL A 88 -11.29 -2.35 11.70
C VAL A 88 -11.12 -0.84 11.60
N ASN A 89 -10.04 -0.33 12.20
CA ASN A 89 -9.68 1.08 12.14
C ASN A 89 -8.54 1.36 11.16
N PHE A 90 -8.35 2.63 10.85
CA PHE A 90 -7.33 3.10 9.92
C PHE A 90 -5.91 2.62 10.28
N ASN A 91 -5.51 2.72 11.56
CA ASN A 91 -4.17 2.32 12.01
C ASN A 91 -3.94 0.82 11.87
N GLN A 92 -4.96 0.00 12.05
CA GLN A 92 -4.88 -1.45 11.84
C GLN A 92 -4.64 -1.81 10.38
N VAL A 93 -5.35 -1.18 9.43
CA VAL A 93 -5.14 -1.43 7.99
C VAL A 93 -3.76 -0.95 7.57
N VAL A 94 -3.33 0.22 8.05
CA VAL A 94 -1.97 0.72 7.85
C VAL A 94 -0.93 -0.30 8.32
N GLY A 95 -1.03 -0.78 9.56
CA GLY A 95 -0.08 -1.75 10.10
C GLY A 95 -0.10 -3.09 9.36
N SER A 96 -1.28 -3.55 8.93
CA SER A 96 -1.38 -4.78 8.14
C SER A 96 -0.68 -4.65 6.78
N LEU A 97 -0.85 -3.51 6.09
CA LEU A 97 -0.20 -3.26 4.81
C LEU A 97 1.31 -3.06 4.95
N ASP A 98 1.77 -2.36 5.99
CA ASP A 98 3.19 -2.18 6.27
C ASP A 98 3.86 -3.54 6.56
N ASN A 99 3.27 -4.36 7.45
CA ASN A 99 3.78 -5.71 7.73
C ASN A 99 3.79 -6.59 6.48
N LEU A 100 2.75 -6.54 5.64
CA LEU A 100 2.71 -7.31 4.39
C LEU A 100 3.80 -6.86 3.41
N LEU A 101 4.02 -5.55 3.31
CA LEU A 101 5.05 -5.00 2.44
C LEU A 101 6.45 -5.42 2.90
N ASP A 102 6.72 -5.36 4.20
CA ASP A 102 7.99 -5.79 4.78
C ASP A 102 8.22 -7.29 4.52
N LEU A 103 7.25 -8.14 4.85
CA LEU A 103 7.36 -9.58 4.65
C LEU A 103 7.51 -9.97 3.17
N LEU A 104 6.88 -9.23 2.25
CA LEU A 104 7.04 -9.43 0.81
C LEU A 104 8.40 -8.94 0.30
N GLN A 105 9.12 -8.09 1.03
CA GLN A 105 10.43 -7.57 0.64
C GLN A 105 11.60 -8.33 1.27
N GLU A 106 11.39 -9.04 2.37
CA GLU A 106 12.44 -9.73 3.12
C GLU A 106 13.07 -10.93 2.40
N SER A 107 12.35 -11.58 1.47
CA SER A 107 12.86 -12.78 0.82
C SER A 107 12.52 -12.86 -0.66
N ASP A 108 13.43 -13.43 -1.44
CA ASP A 108 13.17 -13.84 -2.83
C ASP A 108 12.34 -15.15 -2.89
N MET A 109 11.62 -15.52 -1.83
CA MET A 109 10.77 -16.72 -1.77
C MET A 109 9.35 -16.43 -2.28
N PRO A 110 8.62 -17.46 -2.77
CA PRO A 110 7.24 -17.28 -3.20
C PRO A 110 6.35 -16.77 -2.05
N PRO A 111 5.37 -15.89 -2.34
CA PRO A 111 4.40 -15.46 -1.34
C PRO A 111 3.65 -16.64 -0.72
N THR A 112 3.53 -16.64 0.61
CA THR A 112 2.79 -17.69 1.32
C THR A 112 1.28 -17.55 1.14
N ALA A 113 0.54 -18.64 1.31
CA ALA A 113 -0.93 -18.60 1.28
C ALA A 113 -1.51 -17.62 2.32
N GLN A 114 -0.86 -17.50 3.48
CA GLN A 114 -1.27 -16.55 4.53
C GLN A 114 -1.11 -15.10 4.07
N MET A 115 0.02 -14.75 3.44
CA MET A 115 0.23 -13.40 2.88
C MET A 115 -0.84 -13.05 1.84
N ILE A 116 -1.19 -14.00 0.97
CA ILE A 116 -2.21 -13.79 -0.06
C ILE A 116 -3.58 -13.56 0.58
N SER A 117 -3.95 -14.34 1.60
CA SER A 117 -5.22 -14.14 2.33
C SER A 117 -5.25 -12.80 3.05
N THR A 118 -4.21 -12.48 3.81
CA THR A 118 -4.12 -11.22 4.56
C THR A 118 -4.11 -10.02 3.61
N MET A 119 -3.49 -10.09 2.43
CA MET A 119 -3.58 -9.03 1.42
C MET A 119 -5.01 -8.82 0.92
N LYS A 120 -5.75 -9.91 0.67
CA LYS A 120 -7.14 -9.83 0.24
C LYS A 120 -8.03 -9.19 1.32
N GLU A 121 -7.84 -9.58 2.57
CA GLU A 121 -8.55 -9.01 3.72
C GLU A 121 -8.21 -7.52 3.89
N ALA A 122 -6.92 -7.16 3.85
CA ALA A 122 -6.46 -5.77 3.96
C ALA A 122 -7.02 -4.88 2.84
N GLN A 123 -7.14 -5.39 1.61
CA GLN A 123 -7.77 -4.64 0.50
C GLN A 123 -9.27 -4.40 0.71
N ILE A 124 -9.99 -5.39 1.24
CA ILE A 124 -11.41 -5.23 1.57
C ILE A 124 -11.57 -4.15 2.65
N GLN A 125 -10.77 -4.22 3.71
CA GLN A 125 -10.77 -3.25 4.79
C GLN A 125 -10.37 -1.84 4.31
N PHE A 126 -9.37 -1.75 3.44
CA PHE A 126 -8.95 -0.50 2.81
C PHE A 126 -10.09 0.13 1.99
N THR A 127 -10.80 -0.68 1.18
CA THR A 127 -11.92 -0.19 0.36
C THR A 127 -13.08 0.29 1.22
N ASP A 128 -13.39 -0.40 2.32
CA ASP A 128 -14.40 0.01 3.29
C ASP A 128 -14.03 1.36 3.96
N LEU A 129 -12.76 1.52 4.37
CA LEU A 129 -12.27 2.78 4.92
C LEU A 129 -12.35 3.93 3.91
N LEU A 130 -11.99 3.68 2.64
CA LEU A 130 -12.12 4.69 1.58
C LEU A 130 -13.59 5.13 1.42
N LYS A 131 -14.51 4.18 1.43
CA LYS A 131 -15.94 4.49 1.33
C LYS A 131 -16.41 5.35 2.51
N LYS A 132 -16.08 4.93 3.74
CA LYS A 132 -16.40 5.69 4.97
C LYS A 132 -15.81 7.10 4.96
N TRP A 133 -14.55 7.24 4.51
CA TRP A 133 -13.89 8.53 4.38
C TRP A 133 -14.58 9.45 3.35
N ASN A 134 -14.92 8.90 2.18
CA ASN A 134 -15.61 9.67 1.14
C ASN A 134 -17.01 10.11 1.58
N GLU A 135 -17.77 9.25 2.26
CA GLU A 135 -19.07 9.60 2.85
C GLU A 135 -18.93 10.71 3.91
N PHE A 136 -17.89 10.64 4.74
CA PHE A 136 -17.61 11.71 5.71
C PHE A 136 -17.29 13.04 5.00
N ARG A 137 -16.43 13.02 3.98
CA ARG A 137 -16.07 14.23 3.20
C ARG A 137 -17.24 14.85 2.45
N GLN A 138 -18.26 14.08 2.09
CA GLN A 138 -19.46 14.61 1.44
C GLN A 138 -20.44 15.29 2.41
N ARG A 139 -20.34 14.97 3.70
CA ARG A 139 -21.22 15.53 4.75
C ARG A 139 -20.64 16.78 5.42
N GLN A 140 -19.36 17.05 5.21
CA GLN A 140 -18.64 18.24 5.66
C GLN A 140 -18.65 19.29 4.56
#